data_AF-A0A133KAA0-F1
#
_entry.id   AF-A0A133KAA0-F1
#
_cell.length_a   1.000
_cell.length_b   1.000
_cell.length_c   1.000
_cell.angle_alpha   90.00
_cell.angle_beta   90.00
_cell.angle_gamma   90.00
#
_symmetry.space_group_name_H-M   'P 1'
#
loop_
_entity.id
_entity.type
_entity.pdbx_description
1 polymer ?
#
loop_
_entity_poly.entity_id
_entity_poly.type
_entity_poly.pdbx_seq_one_letter_code
_entity_poly.pdbx_strand_id
1 'polypeptide(L)' 'MNHTKESYKIHGPTEKGACKDYLYVAKQRKAGARKIRKAVGKQLGYMKRNLEITGNLITQSSLSLLSKDEYRQLLVIH' A
#
# COMPACT_ATOMS: atom_id res chain seq x y z
N MET A 1 -16.47 21.80 -12.24
CA MET A 1 -16.15 20.36 -12.16
C MET A 1 -14.64 20.17 -12.20
N ASN A 2 -13.90 20.42 -11.11
CA ASN A 2 -12.43 20.25 -11.07
C ASN A 2 -11.92 19.93 -9.66
N HIS A 3 -12.69 19.23 -8.82
CA HIS A 3 -12.29 19.01 -7.41
C HIS A 3 -11.59 17.68 -7.11
N THR A 4 -11.50 16.75 -8.07
CA THR A 4 -11.00 15.41 -7.77
C THR A 4 -9.49 15.25 -7.95
N LYS A 5 -8.81 16.16 -8.65
CA LYS A 5 -7.37 15.99 -8.99
C LYS A 5 -6.41 16.35 -7.84
N GLU A 6 -6.88 17.08 -6.82
CA GLU A 6 -6.04 17.57 -5.72
C GLU A 6 -5.87 16.54 -4.58
N SER A 7 -6.81 15.60 -4.40
CA SER A 7 -6.84 14.72 -3.20
C SER A 7 -5.85 13.55 -3.23
N TYR A 8 -5.30 13.21 -4.41
CA TYR A 8 -4.37 12.09 -4.57
C TYR A 8 -2.90 12.45 -4.35
N LYS A 9 -2.59 13.68 -3.89
CA LYS A 9 -1.22 14.14 -3.63
C LYS A 9 -0.66 13.68 -2.28
N ILE A 10 -1.12 12.54 -1.75
CA ILE A 10 -0.66 11.93 -0.49
C ILE A 10 -0.02 10.55 -0.74
N HIS A 11 0.65 10.32 -1.88
CA HIS A 11 1.32 9.03 -2.10
C HIS A 11 2.68 9.00 -1.41
N GLY A 12 2.67 8.45 -0.19
CA GLY A 12 3.86 7.95 0.52
C GLY A 12 4.57 6.83 -0.24
N PRO A 13 5.53 6.11 0.37
CA PRO A 13 6.39 5.17 -0.36
C PRO A 13 5.55 4.13 -1.10
N THR A 14 5.61 4.18 -2.43
CA THR A 14 5.01 3.22 -3.38
C THR A 14 5.25 1.77 -2.98
N GLU A 15 4.40 0.83 -3.40
CA GLU A 15 4.59 -0.62 -3.19
C GLU A 15 5.97 -1.10 -3.66
N LYS A 16 6.52 -0.48 -4.71
CA LYS A 16 7.91 -0.70 -5.14
C LYS A 16 8.89 -0.42 -3.99
N GLY A 17 8.65 0.62 -3.21
CA GLY A 17 9.36 0.92 -1.96
C GLY A 17 9.13 -0.13 -0.87
N ALA A 18 7.89 -0.60 -0.66
CA ALA A 18 7.57 -1.62 0.33
C ALA A 18 8.28 -2.96 0.05
N CYS A 19 8.23 -3.42 -1.21
CA CYS A 19 8.94 -4.62 -1.66
C CYS A 19 10.46 -4.44 -1.57
N LYS A 20 10.99 -3.28 -1.99
CA LYS A 20 12.42 -2.97 -1.85
C LYS A 20 12.87 -2.98 -0.40
N ASP A 21 12.08 -2.41 0.51
CA ASP A 21 12.39 -2.38 1.95
C ASP A 21 12.40 -3.79 2.56
N TYR A 22 11.44 -4.62 2.17
CA TYR A 22 11.40 -6.03 2.58
C TYR A 22 12.63 -6.76 2.06
N LEU A 23 12.87 -6.73 0.74
CA LEU A 23 13.98 -7.43 0.10
C LEU A 23 15.33 -6.96 0.62
N TYR A 24 15.48 -5.67 0.94
CA TYR A 24 16.71 -5.12 1.52
C TYR A 24 17.07 -5.82 2.83
N VAL A 25 16.09 -6.16 3.67
CA VAL A 25 16.32 -6.85 4.95
C VAL A 25 16.35 -8.37 4.77
N ALA A 26 15.45 -8.92 3.96
CA ALA A 26 15.34 -10.37 3.71
C ALA A 26 16.59 -10.94 3.02
N LYS A 27 17.26 -10.16 2.16
CA LYS A 27 18.49 -10.60 1.46
C LYS A 27 19.76 -10.54 2.33
N GLN A 28 19.68 -10.08 3.58
CA GLN A 28 20.85 -9.99 4.46
C GLN A 28 21.13 -11.34 5.13
N ARG A 29 22.36 -11.85 5.01
CA ARG A 29 22.78 -13.13 5.61
C ARG A 29 22.55 -13.21 7.13
N LYS A 30 22.77 -12.10 7.86
CA LYS A 30 22.49 -11.96 9.29
C LYS A 30 21.98 -10.55 9.61
N ALA A 31 20.68 -10.32 9.45
CA ALA A 31 20.06 -9.09 9.90
C ALA A 31 19.94 -9.08 11.44
N GLY A 32 20.42 -8.01 12.09
CA GLY A 32 20.29 -7.88 13.55
C GLY A 32 18.83 -7.74 13.99
N ALA A 33 18.50 -8.24 15.19
CA ALA A 33 17.13 -8.26 15.71
C ALA A 33 16.42 -6.89 15.70
N ARG A 34 17.14 -5.80 16.01
CA ARG A 34 16.60 -4.44 15.93
C ARG A 34 16.18 -4.07 14.51
N LYS A 35 16.95 -4.49 13.51
CA LYS A 35 16.70 -4.22 12.09
C LYS A 35 15.46 -4.97 11.61
N ILE A 36 15.33 -6.24 12.01
CA ILE A 36 14.15 -7.07 11.74
C ILE A 36 12.90 -6.42 12.32
N ARG A 37 12.91 -6.04 13.61
CA ARG A 37 11.76 -5.38 14.25
C ARG A 37 11.34 -4.10 13.52
N LYS A 38 12.29 -3.27 13.11
CA LYS A 38 12.00 -2.05 12.33
C LYS A 38 11.41 -2.39 10.96
N ALA A 39 11.92 -3.41 10.28
CA ALA A 39 11.43 -3.85 8.98
C ALA A 39 9.98 -4.35 9.09
N VAL A 40 9.69 -5.20 10.08
CA VAL A 40 8.34 -5.70 10.37
C VAL A 40 7.39 -4.55 10.64
N GLY A 41 7.77 -3.59 11.50
CA GLY A 41 6.94 -2.40 11.76
C GLY A 41 6.65 -1.60 10.49
N LYS A 42 7.63 -1.46 9.59
CA LYS A 42 7.44 -0.79 8.29
C LYS A 42 6.45 -1.53 7.40
N GLN A 43 6.58 -2.86 7.30
CA GLN A 43 5.68 -3.71 6.52
C GLN A 43 4.23 -3.68 7.04
N LEU A 44 4.05 -3.77 8.36
CA LEU A 44 2.73 -3.63 8.98
C LEU A 44 2.13 -2.24 8.75
N GLY A 45 2.95 -1.19 8.77
CA GLY A 45 2.53 0.16 8.41
C GLY A 45 2.02 0.28 6.97
N TYR A 46 2.64 -0.44 6.02
CA TYR A 46 2.17 -0.51 4.64
C TYR A 46 0.83 -1.23 4.54
N MET A 47 0.69 -2.39 5.20
CA MET A 47 -0.58 -3.12 5.23
C MET A 47 -1.71 -2.28 5.81
N LYS A 48 -1.46 -1.57 6.93
CA LYS A 48 -2.45 -0.68 7.54
C LYS A 48 -2.94 0.38 6.56
N ARG A 49 -2.02 1.06 5.86
CA ARG A 49 -2.37 2.08 4.87
C ARG A 49 -3.18 1.49 3.71
N ASN A 50 -2.79 0.32 3.20
CA ASN A 50 -3.51 -0.33 2.10
C ASN A 50 -4.93 -0.72 2.52
N LEU A 51 -5.12 -1.18 3.75
CA LEU A 51 -6.43 -1.48 4.31
C LEU A 51 -7.28 -0.20 4.50
N GLU A 52 -6.68 0.89 4.97
CA GLU A 52 -7.37 2.19 5.09
C GLU A 52 -7.82 2.72 3.72
N ILE A 53 -6.96 2.66 2.71
CA ILE A 53 -7.29 3.04 1.33
C ILE A 53 -8.43 2.17 0.79
N THR A 54 -8.32 0.85 0.97
CA THR A 54 -9.37 -0.09 0.52
C THR A 54 -10.70 0.19 1.22
N GLY A 55 -10.68 0.43 2.53
CA GLY A 55 -11.88 0.79 3.30
C GLY A 55 -12.54 2.07 2.79
N ASN A 56 -11.74 3.11 2.51
CA ASN A 56 -12.25 4.37 1.96
C ASN A 56 -12.80 4.23 0.54
N LEU A 57 -12.25 3.31 -0.26
CA LEU A 57 -12.76 3.04 -1.61
C LEU A 57 -14.07 2.25 -1.58
N ILE A 58 -14.20 1.30 -0.65
CA ILE A 58 -15.44 0.54 -0.41
C ILE A 58 -16.58 1.48 0.02
N THR A 59 -16.30 2.52 0.80
CA THR A 59 -17.34 3.49 1.21
C THR A 59 -17.75 4.42 0.07
N GLN A 60 -16.86 4.71 -0.87
CA GLN A 60 -17.14 5.55 -2.04
C GLN A 60 -17.78 4.79 -3.21
N SER A 61 -17.55 3.48 -3.31
CA SER A 61 -18.04 2.64 -4.39
C SER A 61 -18.36 1.24 -3.88
N SER A 62 -19.56 0.72 -4.16
CA SER A 62 -19.83 -0.69 -3.86
C SER A 62 -18.94 -1.55 -4.75
N LEU A 63 -18.19 -2.50 -4.17
CA LEU A 63 -17.32 -3.42 -4.91
C LEU A 63 -18.04 -4.18 -6.03
N SER A 64 -19.37 -4.31 -5.94
CA SER A 64 -20.26 -4.92 -6.93
C SER A 64 -20.48 -4.09 -8.19
N LEU A 65 -20.17 -2.79 -8.17
CA LEU A 65 -20.31 -1.88 -9.31
C LEU A 65 -18.99 -1.74 -10.11
N LEU A 66 -17.89 -2.27 -9.59
CA LEU A 66 -16.60 -2.18 -10.27
C LEU A 66 -16.58 -3.10 -11.49
N SER A 67 -16.24 -2.52 -12.64
CA SER A 67 -15.84 -3.29 -13.81
C SER A 67 -14.60 -4.12 -13.50
N LYS A 68 -14.36 -5.16 -14.31
CA LYS A 68 -13.21 -6.07 -14.17
C LYS A 68 -11.87 -5.33 -14.18
N ASP A 69 -11.81 -4.17 -14.83
CA ASP A 69 -10.63 -3.32 -14.92
C ASP A 69 -10.44 -2.43 -13.69
N GLU A 70 -11.51 -1.87 -13.15
CA GLU A 70 -11.47 -1.11 -11.89
C GLU A 70 -11.13 -2.02 -10.72
N TYR A 71 -11.65 -3.25 -10.71
CA TYR A 71 -11.28 -4.27 -9.72
C TYR A 71 -9.80 -4.66 -9.84
N ARG A 72 -9.26 -4.77 -11.06
CA ARG A 72 -7.81 -4.97 -11.26
C ARG A 72 -6.99 -3.78 -10.78
N GLN A 73 -7.43 -2.56 -11.02
CA GLN A 73 -6.76 -1.36 -10.49
C GLN A 73 -6.81 -1.31 -8.96
N LEU A 74 -7.90 -1.78 -8.34
CA LEU A 74 -8.01 -1.97 -6.89
C LEU A 74 -7.07 -3.05 -6.35
N LEU A 75 -6.89 -4.16 -7.07
CA LEU A 75 -5.91 -5.18 -6.69
C LEU A 75 -4.46 -4.72 -6.90
N VAL A 76 -4.27 -3.68 -7.73
CA VAL A 76 -2.99 -3.06 -8.06
C VAL A 76 -2.81 -1.75 -7.26
N ILE A 77 -3.51 -1.55 -6.14
CA ILE A 77 -3.30 -0.39 -5.24
C ILE A 77 -1.79 -0.14 -5.07
N HIS A 78 -1.34 1.02 -5.56
CA HIS A 78 0.04 1.46 -5.81
C HIS A 78 0.87 1.87 -4.58
#